data_AF-A0A538PLJ6-F1
#
_entry.id   AF-A0A538PLJ6-F1
#
_cell.length_a   1.000
_cell.length_b   1.000
_cell.length_c   1.000
_cell.angle_alpha   90.00
_cell.angle_beta   90.00
_cell.angle_gamma   90.00
#
_symmetry.space_group_name_H-M   'P 1'
#
loop_
_entity.id
_entity.type
_entity.pdbx_description
1 polymer ?
#
loop_
_entity_poly.entity_id
_entity_poly.type
_entity_poly.pdbx_seq_one_letter_code
_entity_poly.pdbx_strand_id
1 'polypeptide(L)'
;MRLIGVALVVWSATGSAAPGGRVVRVERSGGFRVAPRLCEIRGDTGNCLGEQPVSGQTVVVIDEHRVIAEVQIVEATSFSPSCPTLWAVKTRLVRGTPGDSDGVGVIDPNLDIVRARLLERSHMPASPSGFADEEVWRAIDRDGDGAADILLTRFGCDSQGRPAPGGSNFCIDVWARTGTRMTRTTELNFGRCNR
;
A
#
# COMPACT_ATOMS: atom_id res chain seq x y z
N MET A 1 -20.23 66.25 -49.52
CA MET A 1 -19.90 64.81 -49.45
C MET A 1 -18.41 64.67 -49.18
N ARG A 2 -18.01 64.21 -47.99
CA ARG A 2 -16.61 63.95 -47.62
C ARG A 2 -16.50 62.47 -47.22
N LEU A 3 -15.71 61.71 -47.97
CA LEU A 3 -15.38 60.31 -47.70
C LEU A 3 -14.15 60.26 -46.81
N ILE A 4 -14.28 59.65 -45.63
CA ILE A 4 -13.18 59.35 -44.70
C ILE A 4 -12.75 57.90 -44.99
N GLY A 5 -11.56 57.73 -45.56
CA GLY A 5 -10.93 56.43 -45.75
C GLY A 5 -10.18 56.04 -44.49
N VAL A 6 -10.57 54.93 -43.85
CA VAL A 6 -9.86 54.34 -42.72
C VAL A 6 -8.89 53.30 -43.27
N ALA A 7 -7.58 53.54 -43.10
CA ALA A 7 -6.53 52.59 -43.41
C ALA A 7 -6.31 51.64 -42.22
N LEU A 8 -6.59 50.36 -42.41
CA LEU A 8 -6.33 49.29 -41.46
C LEU A 8 -4.90 48.77 -41.66
N VAL A 9 -4.02 49.07 -40.70
CA VAL A 9 -2.65 48.57 -40.66
C VAL A 9 -2.65 47.29 -39.82
N VAL A 10 -2.52 46.13 -40.47
CA VAL A 10 -2.38 44.83 -39.82
C VAL A 10 -0.89 44.53 -39.65
N TRP A 11 -0.39 44.58 -38.42
CA TRP A 11 0.97 44.12 -38.09
C TRP A 11 0.93 42.62 -37.84
N SER A 12 1.60 41.86 -38.71
CA SER A 12 1.84 40.43 -38.50
C SER A 12 3.15 40.28 -37.73
N ALA A 13 3.08 39.95 -36.44
CA ALA A 13 4.25 39.58 -35.68
C ALA A 13 4.61 38.12 -35.98
N THR A 14 5.64 37.89 -36.80
CA THR A 14 6.24 36.56 -36.98
C THR A 14 7.17 36.26 -35.82
N GLY A 15 6.65 35.58 -34.79
CA GLY A 15 7.46 35.04 -33.70
C GLY A 15 8.17 33.77 -34.11
N SER A 16 9.45 33.87 -34.47
CA SER A 16 10.35 32.71 -34.62
C SER A 16 10.80 32.25 -33.24
N ALA A 17 10.09 31.29 -32.64
CA ALA A 17 10.54 30.60 -31.44
C ALA A 17 11.22 29.29 -31.83
N ALA A 18 12.56 29.25 -31.79
CA ALA A 18 13.32 28.03 -31.88
C ALA A 18 14.21 27.87 -30.64
N PRO A 19 13.74 27.17 -29.59
CA PRO A 19 14.62 26.42 -28.72
C PRO A 19 14.68 24.99 -29.29
N GLY A 20 15.81 24.66 -29.94
CA GLY A 20 16.19 23.30 -30.30
C GLY A 20 16.54 22.46 -29.07
N GLY A 21 15.64 22.41 -28.08
CA GLY A 21 15.74 21.54 -26.93
C GLY A 21 15.08 20.22 -27.26
N ARG A 22 15.88 19.16 -27.41
CA ARG A 22 15.34 17.80 -27.51
C ARG A 22 14.73 17.47 -26.15
N VAL A 23 13.40 17.55 -26.05
CA VAL A 23 12.67 17.09 -24.87
C VAL A 23 12.78 15.57 -24.87
N VAL A 24 13.77 15.05 -24.15
CA VAL A 24 13.82 13.64 -23.80
C VAL A 24 12.83 13.44 -22.66
N ARG A 25 11.65 12.92 -22.98
CA ARG A 25 10.75 12.38 -21.96
C ARG A 25 11.46 11.16 -21.37
N VAL A 26 12.16 11.37 -20.25
CA VAL A 26 12.63 10.26 -19.43
C VAL A 26 11.39 9.67 -18.77
N GLU A 27 10.79 8.67 -19.42
CA GLU A 27 9.93 7.76 -18.69
C GLU A 27 10.82 7.07 -17.66
N ARG A 28 10.66 7.44 -16.39
CA ARG A 28 11.24 6.68 -15.30
C ARG A 28 10.50 5.35 -15.27
N SER A 29 11.01 4.38 -16.01
CA SER A 29 10.65 2.98 -15.86
C SER A 29 10.89 2.59 -14.40
N GLY A 30 9.80 2.40 -13.66
CA GLY A 30 9.85 1.98 -12.25
C GLY A 30 9.86 3.14 -11.27
N GLY A 31 8.69 3.76 -11.08
CA GLY A 31 8.41 4.42 -9.81
C GLY A 31 8.78 3.46 -8.68
N PHE A 32 9.57 3.94 -7.72
CA PHE A 32 10.02 3.17 -6.57
C PHE A 32 8.83 2.35 -6.04
N ARG A 33 8.88 1.02 -6.19
CA ARG A 33 7.88 0.12 -5.63
C ARG A 33 8.19 0.01 -4.15
N VAL A 34 7.80 1.04 -3.40
CA VAL A 34 7.74 0.94 -1.94
C VAL A 34 6.78 -0.22 -1.66
N ALA A 35 7.28 -1.26 -1.00
CA ALA A 35 6.45 -2.38 -0.61
C ALA A 35 5.29 -1.86 0.26
N PRO A 36 4.06 -2.31 0.01
CA PRO A 36 2.95 -1.95 0.87
C PRO A 36 3.24 -2.44 2.29
N ARG A 37 2.97 -1.59 3.27
CA ARG A 37 2.99 -1.97 4.69
C ARG A 37 1.59 -2.10 5.20
N LEU A 38 1.40 -3.04 6.11
CA LEU A 38 0.09 -3.40 6.61
C LEU A 38 0.06 -3.19 8.10
N CYS A 39 -1.03 -2.61 8.58
CA CYS A 39 -1.18 -2.23 9.95
C CYS A 39 -2.51 -2.76 10.51
N GLU A 40 -2.49 -3.18 11.75
CA GLU A 40 -3.69 -3.37 12.54
C GLU A 40 -3.84 -2.15 13.44
N ILE A 41 -4.84 -1.30 13.16
CA ILE A 41 -5.09 -0.05 13.90
C ILE A 41 -6.29 -0.25 14.81
N ARG A 42 -6.12 0.07 16.10
CA ARG A 42 -7.16 0.02 17.13
C ARG A 42 -7.16 1.34 17.90
N GLY A 43 -8.12 2.21 17.59
CA GLY A 43 -8.17 3.56 18.14
C GLY A 43 -6.97 4.42 17.71
N ASP A 44 -6.17 4.87 18.68
CA ASP A 44 -4.98 5.70 18.49
C ASP A 44 -3.66 4.90 18.51
N THR A 45 -3.73 3.57 18.61
CA THR A 45 -2.56 2.69 18.61
C THR A 45 -2.70 1.58 17.56
N GLY A 46 -1.62 0.88 17.27
CA GLY A 46 -1.65 -0.25 16.37
C GLY A 46 -0.32 -0.94 16.21
N ASN A 47 -0.27 -1.94 15.33
CA ASN A 47 0.95 -2.62 14.93
C ASN A 47 1.08 -2.61 13.42
N CYS A 48 2.27 -2.33 12.89
CA CYS A 48 2.56 -2.35 11.46
C CYS A 48 3.64 -3.38 11.11
N LEU A 49 3.47 -4.04 9.96
CA LEU A 49 4.37 -5.02 9.38
C LEU A 49 5.26 -4.38 8.30
N GLY A 50 6.54 -4.76 8.29
CA GLY A 50 7.53 -4.37 7.29
C GLY A 50 8.57 -3.39 7.84
N GLU A 51 9.03 -2.47 6.97
CA GLU A 51 9.97 -1.42 7.35
C GLU A 51 9.35 -0.43 8.35
N GLN A 52 10.19 0.19 9.19
CA GLN A 52 9.75 1.14 10.21
C GLN A 52 8.86 2.24 9.61
N PRO A 53 7.62 2.41 10.12
CA PRO A 53 6.79 3.54 9.77
C PRO A 53 7.44 4.87 10.17
N VAL A 54 7.32 5.87 9.30
CA VAL A 54 7.85 7.22 9.55
C VAL A 54 6.72 8.10 10.06
N SER A 55 7.00 8.94 11.06
CA SER A 55 6.05 9.94 11.54
C SER A 55 5.58 10.83 10.38
N GLY A 56 4.28 11.09 10.31
CA GLY A 56 3.64 11.80 9.21
C GLY A 56 3.11 10.89 8.09
N GLN A 57 3.47 9.60 8.04
CA GLN A 57 2.90 8.67 7.07
C GLN A 57 1.41 8.43 7.34
N THR A 58 0.62 8.33 6.27
CA THR A 58 -0.82 8.04 6.37
C THR A 58 -1.05 6.55 6.24
N VAL A 59 -1.85 6.01 7.15
CA VAL A 59 -2.41 4.66 7.09
C VAL A 59 -3.86 4.80 6.68
N VAL A 60 -4.22 4.15 5.58
CA VAL A 60 -5.60 4.09 5.10
C VAL A 60 -6.21 2.80 5.62
N VAL A 61 -7.27 2.92 6.43
CA VAL A 61 -7.98 1.77 7.00
C VAL A 61 -9.13 1.39 6.09
N ILE A 62 -9.14 0.15 5.64
CA ILE A 62 -10.10 -0.38 4.67
C ILE A 62 -10.83 -1.61 5.22
N ASP A 63 -12.11 -1.74 4.89
CA ASP A 63 -12.94 -2.93 5.13
C ASP A 63 -13.38 -3.57 3.80
N GLU A 64 -14.28 -4.55 3.85
CA GLU A 64 -14.80 -5.26 2.66
C GLU A 64 -15.59 -4.36 1.71
N HIS A 65 -16.01 -3.18 2.15
CA HIS A 65 -16.85 -2.28 1.38
C HIS A 65 -16.09 -1.08 0.84
N ARG A 66 -15.19 -0.49 1.64
CA ARG A 66 -14.53 0.79 1.31
C ARG A 66 -13.40 1.15 2.29
N VAL A 67 -12.76 2.29 2.03
CA VAL A 67 -11.99 3.05 3.03
C VAL A 67 -12.92 3.60 4.12
N ILE A 68 -12.61 3.28 5.38
CA ILE A 68 -13.37 3.71 6.56
C ILE A 68 -12.68 4.79 7.39
N ALA A 69 -11.36 4.87 7.34
CA ALA A 69 -10.59 5.89 8.05
C ALA A 69 -9.24 6.19 7.41
N GLU A 70 -8.71 7.36 7.71
CA GLU A 70 -7.33 7.73 7.49
C GLU A 70 -6.75 8.17 8.83
N VAL A 71 -5.64 7.56 9.22
CA VAL A 71 -4.87 7.95 10.41
C VAL A 71 -3.44 8.28 10.00
N GLN A 72 -2.79 9.14 10.76
CA GLN A 72 -1.38 9.48 10.53
C GLN A 72 -0.52 8.91 11.65
N ILE A 73 0.59 8.27 11.30
CA ILE A 73 1.60 7.81 12.25
C ILE A 73 2.18 9.03 12.97
N VAL A 74 2.14 9.01 14.29
CA VAL A 74 2.77 10.02 15.16
C VAL A 74 4.11 9.50 15.66
N GLU A 75 4.14 8.23 16.07
CA GLU A 75 5.28 7.57 16.67
C GLU A 75 5.32 6.10 16.21
N ALA A 76 6.52 5.56 16.01
CA ALA A 76 6.73 4.15 15.71
C ALA A 76 7.93 3.62 16.51
N THR A 77 7.69 2.57 17.29
CA THR A 77 8.71 1.90 18.11
C THR A 77 8.80 0.43 17.72
N SER A 78 10.00 -0.14 17.83
CA SER A 78 10.19 -1.57 17.59
C SER A 78 9.34 -2.34 18.59
N PHE A 79 8.55 -3.31 18.11
CA PHE A 79 7.71 -4.13 18.99
C PHE A 79 8.56 -5.00 19.91
N SER A 80 9.64 -5.56 19.36
CA SER A 80 10.65 -6.32 20.08
C SER A 80 11.97 -6.30 19.31
N PRO A 81 13.15 -6.26 19.98
CA PRO A 81 14.44 -6.39 19.32
C PRO A 81 14.57 -7.65 18.46
N SER A 82 13.85 -8.71 18.80
CA SER A 82 13.83 -9.99 18.08
C SER A 82 12.88 -10.00 16.86
N CYS A 83 12.09 -8.94 16.66
CA CYS A 83 11.19 -8.77 15.51
C CYS A 83 11.37 -7.42 14.81
N PRO A 84 12.37 -7.30 13.91
CA PRO A 84 12.70 -6.04 13.23
C PRO A 84 11.65 -5.61 12.20
N THR A 85 10.70 -6.48 11.86
CA THR A 85 9.64 -6.21 10.88
C THR A 85 8.28 -5.94 11.51
N LEU A 86 8.19 -5.85 12.85
CA LEU A 86 6.96 -5.55 13.58
C LEU A 86 7.16 -4.28 14.43
N TRP A 87 6.27 -3.32 14.24
CA TRP A 87 6.37 -1.99 14.85
C TRP A 87 5.09 -1.65 15.59
N ALA A 88 5.21 -1.28 16.86
CA ALA A 88 4.12 -0.64 17.58
C ALA A 88 4.04 0.82 17.12
N VAL A 89 2.83 1.30 16.83
CA VAL A 89 2.60 2.67 16.37
C VAL A 89 1.59 3.40 17.22
N LYS A 90 1.81 4.70 17.40
CA LYS A 90 0.76 5.64 17.79
C LYS A 90 0.31 6.42 16.58
N THR A 91 -0.98 6.68 16.51
CA THR A 91 -1.60 7.35 15.38
C THR A 91 -2.49 8.50 15.85
N ARG A 92 -2.76 9.41 14.94
CA ARG A 92 -3.79 10.44 15.12
C ARG A 92 -4.81 10.31 14.00
N LEU A 93 -6.08 10.48 14.34
CA LEU A 93 -7.15 10.47 13.34
C LEU A 93 -7.01 11.68 12.40
N VAL A 94 -7.09 11.43 11.09
CA VAL A 94 -7.19 12.47 10.05
C VAL A 94 -8.62 12.57 9.57
N ARG A 95 -9.23 11.42 9.25
CA ARG A 95 -10.60 11.33 8.73
C ARG A 95 -11.25 10.00 9.11
N GLY A 96 -12.58 10.01 9.24
CA GLY A 96 -13.39 8.81 9.44
C GLY A 96 -13.35 8.34 10.89
N THR A 97 -13.58 7.05 11.12
CA THR A 97 -13.42 6.45 12.44
C THR A 97 -12.98 5.01 12.21
N PRO A 98 -11.75 4.63 12.59
CA PRO A 98 -11.36 3.22 12.60
C PRO A 98 -12.25 2.56 13.65
N GLY A 99 -13.29 1.86 13.20
CA GLY A 99 -14.17 1.14 14.10
C GLY A 99 -13.46 -0.07 14.71
N ASP A 100 -14.11 -0.74 15.66
CA ASP A 100 -13.70 -2.06 16.16
C ASP A 100 -13.87 -3.18 15.10
N SER A 101 -14.24 -2.81 13.87
CA SER A 101 -14.41 -3.71 12.72
C SER A 101 -13.10 -4.34 12.26
N ASP A 102 -13.20 -5.49 11.57
CA ASP A 102 -12.11 -6.30 10.98
C ASP A 102 -11.31 -5.62 9.84
N GLY A 103 -11.19 -4.29 9.86
CA GLY A 103 -10.47 -3.52 8.86
C GLY A 103 -8.95 -3.73 8.93
N VAL A 104 -8.27 -3.46 7.80
CA VAL A 104 -6.81 -3.46 7.71
C VAL A 104 -6.32 -2.06 7.38
N GLY A 105 -5.29 -1.60 8.07
CA GLY A 105 -4.54 -0.41 7.72
C GLY A 105 -3.53 -0.71 6.62
N VAL A 106 -3.43 0.16 5.62
CA VAL A 106 -2.49 0.03 4.49
C VAL A 106 -1.70 1.32 4.34
N ILE A 107 -0.38 1.20 4.25
CA ILE A 107 0.52 2.28 3.82
C ILE A 107 1.06 1.89 2.45
N ASP A 108 0.37 2.33 1.39
CA ASP A 108 0.79 2.15 0.00
C ASP A 108 0.48 3.44 -0.79
N PRO A 109 1.49 4.10 -1.40
CA PRO A 109 1.27 5.29 -2.20
C PRO A 109 0.43 5.04 -3.48
N ASN A 110 0.24 3.78 -3.88
CA ASN A 110 -0.56 3.41 -5.05
C ASN A 110 -1.99 2.97 -4.69
N LEU A 111 -2.41 3.12 -3.43
CA LEU A 111 -3.77 2.78 -3.01
C LEU A 111 -4.79 3.77 -3.57
N ASP A 112 -5.78 3.27 -4.32
CA ASP A 112 -6.91 4.09 -4.76
C ASP A 112 -7.93 4.20 -3.62
N ILE A 113 -7.89 5.30 -2.87
CA ILE A 113 -8.75 5.50 -1.70
C ILE A 113 -10.26 5.50 -2.01
N VAL A 114 -10.65 5.61 -3.28
CA VAL A 114 -12.07 5.59 -3.66
C VAL A 114 -12.55 4.17 -3.92
N ARG A 115 -11.67 3.32 -4.45
CA ARG A 115 -12.05 1.99 -4.95
C ARG A 115 -11.47 0.83 -4.15
N ALA A 116 -10.45 1.08 -3.34
CA ALA A 116 -9.78 0.07 -2.56
C ALA A 116 -10.69 -0.55 -1.50
N ARG A 117 -10.58 -1.87 -1.34
CA ARG A 117 -11.36 -2.66 -0.40
C ARG A 117 -10.66 -3.97 -0.04
N LEU A 118 -11.06 -4.56 1.08
CA LEU A 118 -10.82 -5.96 1.35
C LEU A 118 -11.68 -6.82 0.42
N LEU A 119 -11.12 -7.93 -0.05
CA LEU A 119 -11.92 -8.97 -0.70
C LEU A 119 -12.55 -9.86 0.36
N GLU A 120 -13.82 -10.18 0.18
CA GLU A 120 -14.51 -11.19 0.96
C GLU A 120 -13.82 -12.56 0.83
N ARG A 121 -13.92 -13.39 1.86
CA ARG A 121 -13.29 -14.73 1.91
C ARG A 121 -13.61 -15.60 0.69
N SER A 122 -14.82 -15.52 0.15
CA SER A 122 -15.28 -16.26 -1.04
C SER A 122 -14.56 -15.85 -2.34
N HIS A 123 -13.96 -14.66 -2.37
CA HIS A 123 -13.27 -14.07 -3.53
C HIS A 123 -11.75 -14.00 -3.36
N MET A 124 -11.21 -14.42 -2.21
CA MET A 124 -9.77 -14.47 -2.00
C MET A 124 -9.12 -15.52 -2.92
N PRO A 125 -7.99 -15.20 -3.58
CA PRO A 125 -7.27 -16.18 -4.38
C PRO A 125 -6.59 -17.22 -3.48
N ALA A 126 -6.08 -18.30 -4.08
CA ALA A 126 -5.17 -19.21 -3.38
C ALA A 126 -3.84 -18.52 -3.04
N SER A 127 -3.10 -19.08 -2.07
CA SER A 127 -1.77 -18.57 -1.73
C SER A 127 -0.83 -18.61 -2.96
N PRO A 128 -0.04 -17.54 -3.21
CA PRO A 128 0.95 -17.51 -4.28
C PRO A 128 2.08 -18.53 -4.14
N SER A 129 2.38 -19.00 -2.93
CA SER A 129 3.50 -19.93 -2.70
C SER A 129 3.20 -21.37 -3.19
N GLY A 130 1.92 -21.73 -3.27
CA GLY A 130 1.46 -23.10 -3.51
C GLY A 130 1.60 -24.07 -2.32
N PHE A 131 2.00 -23.59 -1.14
CA PHE A 131 2.06 -24.43 0.06
C PHE A 131 0.65 -24.81 0.54
N ALA A 132 0.42 -26.11 0.77
CA ALA A 132 -0.90 -26.65 1.07
C ALA A 132 -1.47 -26.16 2.41
N ASP A 133 -0.60 -25.92 3.39
CA ASP A 133 -0.99 -25.50 4.75
C ASP A 133 -0.91 -23.98 4.95
N GLU A 134 -0.82 -23.21 3.85
CA GLU A 134 -0.82 -21.75 3.91
C GLU A 134 -2.22 -21.18 3.61
N GLU A 135 -2.74 -20.38 4.53
CA GLU A 135 -4.02 -19.69 4.40
C GLU A 135 -3.80 -18.25 3.94
N VAL A 136 -4.59 -17.78 2.95
CA VAL A 136 -4.74 -16.35 2.68
C VAL A 136 -5.65 -15.77 3.75
N TRP A 137 -5.07 -14.98 4.66
CA TRP A 137 -5.79 -14.43 5.80
C TRP A 137 -6.50 -13.11 5.46
N ARG A 138 -5.91 -12.30 4.58
CA ARG A 138 -6.48 -11.07 4.04
C ARG A 138 -6.05 -10.88 2.59
N ALA A 139 -6.94 -10.32 1.79
CA ALA A 139 -6.67 -9.93 0.41
C ALA A 139 -7.23 -8.52 0.17
N ILE A 140 -6.43 -7.67 -0.46
CA ILE A 140 -6.76 -6.27 -0.72
C ILE A 140 -6.81 -6.05 -2.23
N ASP A 141 -7.93 -5.56 -2.71
CA ASP A 141 -8.08 -4.97 -4.05
C ASP A 141 -7.69 -3.49 -3.91
N ARG A 142 -6.53 -3.12 -4.47
CA ARG A 142 -5.92 -1.80 -4.22
C ARG A 142 -6.46 -0.75 -5.20
N ASP A 143 -6.83 -1.16 -6.40
CA ASP A 143 -7.27 -0.26 -7.47
C ASP A 143 -8.73 -0.45 -7.90
N GLY A 144 -9.45 -1.40 -7.31
CA GLY A 144 -10.86 -1.65 -7.53
C GLY A 144 -11.16 -2.57 -8.71
N ASP A 145 -10.17 -3.23 -9.33
CA ASP A 145 -10.36 -4.12 -10.46
C ASP A 145 -11.05 -5.45 -10.12
N GLY A 146 -11.30 -5.69 -8.82
CA GLY A 146 -11.94 -6.90 -8.31
C GLY A 146 -10.98 -8.05 -8.03
N ALA A 147 -9.68 -7.87 -8.22
CA ALA A 147 -8.68 -8.89 -8.00
C ALA A 147 -7.65 -8.43 -6.95
N ALA A 148 -7.10 -9.38 -6.19
CA ALA A 148 -6.20 -9.04 -5.09
C ALA A 148 -4.86 -8.47 -5.59
N ASP A 149 -4.49 -7.28 -5.13
CA ASP A 149 -3.18 -6.66 -5.37
C ASP A 149 -2.22 -6.88 -4.20
N ILE A 150 -2.74 -7.08 -2.99
CA ILE A 150 -1.94 -7.36 -1.80
C ILE A 150 -2.56 -8.54 -1.09
N LEU A 151 -1.73 -9.51 -0.68
CA LEU A 151 -2.15 -10.65 0.12
C LEU A 151 -1.37 -10.72 1.42
N LEU A 152 -2.06 -11.10 2.48
CA LEU A 152 -1.44 -11.56 3.71
C LEU A 152 -1.70 -13.05 3.80
N THR A 153 -0.65 -13.83 3.83
CA THR A 153 -0.74 -15.26 4.04
C THR A 153 -0.19 -15.64 5.40
N ARG A 154 -0.68 -16.75 5.94
CA ARG A 154 -0.26 -17.29 7.22
C ARG A 154 -0.01 -18.79 7.08
N PHE A 155 1.10 -19.25 7.62
CA PHE A 155 1.45 -20.68 7.64
C PHE A 155 2.19 -21.04 8.95
N GLY A 156 2.15 -22.32 9.33
CA GLY A 156 2.93 -22.83 10.46
C GLY A 156 4.42 -22.86 10.11
N CYS A 157 5.28 -22.38 11.01
CA CYS A 157 6.72 -22.32 10.76
C CYS A 157 7.59 -22.64 12.00
N ASP A 158 8.85 -22.99 11.76
CA ASP A 158 9.86 -23.15 12.82
C ASP A 158 10.49 -21.81 13.24
N SER A 159 11.40 -21.83 14.21
CA SER A 159 12.12 -20.61 14.63
C SER A 159 13.06 -20.04 13.56
N GLN A 160 13.32 -20.78 12.49
CA GLN A 160 14.08 -20.32 11.34
C GLN A 160 13.19 -19.67 10.27
N GLY A 161 11.87 -19.76 10.38
CA GLY A 161 10.91 -19.23 9.41
C GLY A 161 10.54 -20.23 8.32
N ARG A 162 10.98 -21.49 8.47
CA ARG A 162 10.71 -22.53 7.47
C ARG A 162 9.33 -23.14 7.71
N PRO A 163 8.56 -23.45 6.66
CA PRO A 163 7.29 -24.15 6.81
C PRO A 163 7.44 -25.42 7.66
N ALA A 164 6.60 -25.54 8.69
CA ALA A 164 6.60 -26.65 9.63
C ALA A 164 5.14 -26.97 10.00
N PRO A 165 4.50 -27.93 9.32
CA PRO A 165 3.13 -28.34 9.60
C PRO A 165 2.97 -28.77 11.07
N GLY A 166 1.92 -28.29 11.73
CA GLY A 166 1.65 -28.60 13.14
C GLY A 166 2.59 -27.93 14.16
N GLY A 167 3.45 -27.00 13.72
CA GLY A 167 4.26 -26.18 14.62
C GLY A 167 3.41 -25.22 15.48
N SER A 168 3.92 -24.84 16.64
CA SER A 168 3.26 -23.88 17.56
C SER A 168 3.45 -22.41 17.15
N ASN A 169 4.36 -22.13 16.21
CA ASN A 169 4.59 -20.78 15.69
C ASN A 169 3.95 -20.61 14.32
N PHE A 170 3.66 -19.36 13.98
CA PHE A 170 3.17 -18.99 12.67
C PHE A 170 4.06 -17.91 12.06
N CYS A 171 4.15 -17.95 10.74
CA CYS A 171 4.77 -16.93 9.93
C CYS A 171 3.68 -16.22 9.13
N ILE A 172 3.92 -14.94 8.83
CA ILE A 172 3.08 -14.15 7.95
C ILE A 172 3.94 -13.67 6.79
N ASP A 173 3.46 -13.89 5.57
CA ASP A 173 4.03 -13.29 4.38
C ASP A 173 3.09 -12.23 3.83
N VAL A 174 3.68 -11.12 3.36
CA VAL A 174 2.98 -10.09 2.60
C VAL A 174 3.40 -10.20 1.16
N TRP A 175 2.43 -10.29 0.26
CA TRP A 175 2.63 -10.36 -1.17
C TRP A 175 2.05 -9.11 -1.83
N ALA A 176 2.74 -8.56 -2.82
CA ALA A 176 2.25 -7.46 -3.63
C ALA A 176 2.30 -7.82 -5.11
N ARG A 177 1.25 -7.44 -5.84
CA ARG A 177 1.11 -7.68 -7.26
C ARG A 177 2.05 -6.76 -8.04
N THR A 178 2.82 -7.39 -8.91
CA THR A 178 3.83 -6.79 -9.79
C THR A 178 3.55 -7.27 -11.21
N GLY A 179 2.84 -6.45 -11.99
CA GLY A 179 2.29 -6.90 -13.27
C GLY A 179 1.26 -7.99 -13.03
N THR A 180 1.48 -9.18 -13.57
CA THR A 180 0.57 -10.34 -13.39
C THR A 180 1.00 -11.29 -12.27
N ARG A 181 2.09 -11.00 -11.55
CA ARG A 181 2.67 -11.91 -10.55
C ARG A 181 2.57 -11.33 -9.15
N MET A 182 2.30 -12.19 -8.18
CA MET A 182 2.49 -11.87 -6.76
C MET A 182 3.96 -12.03 -6.40
N THR A 183 4.54 -11.03 -5.74
CA THR A 183 5.90 -11.06 -5.22
C THR A 183 5.87 -10.84 -3.73
N ARG A 184 6.56 -11.70 -2.97
CA ARG A 184 6.67 -11.54 -1.53
C ARG A 184 7.50 -10.30 -1.20
N THR A 185 6.94 -9.40 -0.41
CA THR A 185 7.56 -8.13 -0.02
C THR A 185 7.97 -8.09 1.44
N THR A 186 7.35 -8.90 2.30
CA THR A 186 7.66 -8.95 3.73
C THR A 186 7.43 -10.37 4.25
N GLU A 187 8.26 -10.78 5.20
CA GLU A 187 8.13 -12.02 5.97
C GLU A 187 8.23 -11.64 7.46
N LEU A 188 7.32 -12.18 8.27
CA LEU A 188 7.32 -12.05 9.72
C LEU A 188 7.28 -13.44 10.36
N ASN A 189 8.21 -13.72 11.26
CA ASN A 189 8.23 -14.95 12.06
C ASN A 189 7.87 -14.64 13.52
N PHE A 190 6.64 -14.96 13.93
CA PHE A 190 6.20 -14.72 15.31
C PHE A 190 6.92 -15.59 16.35
N GLY A 191 7.44 -16.76 15.94
CA GLY A 191 8.27 -17.60 16.80
C GLY A 191 9.59 -16.93 17.20
N ARG A 192 10.00 -15.88 16.48
CA ARG A 192 11.11 -15.00 16.88
C ARG A 192 10.66 -13.82 17.73
N CYS A 193 9.47 -13.27 17.48
CA CYS A 193 8.98 -12.09 18.21
C CYS A 193 8.77 -12.34 19.72
N ASN A 194 8.43 -13.57 20.10
CA ASN A 194 8.09 -13.95 21.48
C ASN A 194 9.31 -14.39 22.32
N ARG A 195 10.54 -14.08 21.86
CA ARG A 195 11.80 -14.40 22.56
C ARG A 195 12.48 -13.16 23.08
#